data_AF-A0A925KHB7-F1
#
_entry.id   AF-A0A925KHB7-F1
#
_cell.length_a   1.000
_cell.length_b   1.000
_cell.length_c   1.000
_cell.angle_alpha   90.00
_cell.angle_beta   90.00
_cell.angle_gamma   90.00
#
_symmetry.space_group_name_H-M   'P 1'
#
loop_
_entity.id
_entity.type
_entity.pdbx_description
1 polymer ?
#
loop_
_entity_poly.entity_id
_entity_poly.type
_entity_poly.pdbx_seq_one_letter_code
_entity_poly.pdbx_strand_id
1 'polypeptide(L)'
;ALSVLGASSLPLCGSELAPRLSCSVGPSGVVDAQLGTVAVVFEGTAAGQVLRVRFEGNQVDFSAGCTALRFRGDWGQQGAQAARFYGYTGPDGALALATLEVRVLGQTLELTVRDAGGNLLFGPVTVSPGGSNGSCPG
;
A
#
# COMPACT_ATOMS: atom_id res chain seq x y z
N ALA A 1 -1.70 12.07 6.18
CA ALA A 1 -1.49 11.25 7.39
C ALA A 1 -0.04 11.27 7.87
N LEU A 2 0.95 11.28 6.96
CA LEU A 2 2.39 11.29 7.28
C LEU A 2 2.77 12.24 8.42
N SER A 3 2.57 13.55 8.26
CA SER A 3 2.94 14.55 9.29
C SER A 3 2.23 14.35 10.63
N VAL A 4 0.96 13.93 10.60
CA VAL A 4 0.16 13.65 11.82
C VAL A 4 0.72 12.44 12.58
N LEU A 5 1.24 11.45 11.86
CA LEU A 5 1.90 10.26 12.42
C LEU A 5 3.41 10.47 12.63
N GLY A 6 3.92 11.69 12.46
CA GLY A 6 5.34 12.01 12.63
C GLY A 6 6.26 11.42 11.55
N ALA A 7 5.72 11.00 10.42
CA ALA A 7 6.46 10.46 9.29
C ALA A 7 6.73 11.53 8.21
N SER A 8 7.85 11.37 7.51
CA SER A 8 8.20 12.16 6.32
C SER A 8 7.95 11.36 5.05
N SER A 9 7.52 12.04 3.98
CA SER A 9 7.35 11.44 2.67
C SER A 9 8.68 10.91 2.12
N LEU A 10 8.64 9.74 1.49
CA LEU A 10 9.77 9.15 0.78
C LEU A 10 9.34 8.71 -0.63
N PRO A 11 10.27 8.68 -1.59
CA PRO A 11 9.98 8.13 -2.91
C PRO A 11 9.78 6.61 -2.84
N LEU A 12 8.60 6.12 -3.19
CA LEU A 12 8.26 4.69 -3.17
C LEU A 12 9.14 3.88 -4.12
N CYS A 13 9.47 4.44 -5.28
CA CYS A 13 10.35 3.82 -6.27
C CYS A 13 11.84 3.86 -5.89
N GLY A 14 12.20 4.49 -4.77
CA GLY A 14 13.51 4.36 -4.13
C GLY A 14 13.56 3.26 -3.06
N SER A 15 12.48 2.50 -2.85
CA SER A 15 12.37 1.48 -1.81
C SER A 15 12.63 0.06 -2.30
N GLU A 16 12.68 -0.90 -1.38
CA GLU A 16 12.71 -2.34 -1.66
C GLU A 16 11.48 -2.86 -2.43
N LEU A 17 10.39 -2.09 -2.47
CA LEU A 17 9.20 -2.42 -3.25
C LEU A 17 9.39 -2.13 -4.75
N ALA A 18 10.34 -1.27 -5.13
CA ALA A 18 10.51 -0.81 -6.52
C ALA A 18 10.57 -1.93 -7.57
N PRO A 19 11.25 -3.09 -7.37
CA PRO A 19 11.26 -4.19 -8.35
C PRO A 19 9.90 -4.87 -8.56
N ARG A 20 8.90 -4.58 -7.73
CA ARG A 20 7.53 -5.10 -7.81
C ARG A 20 6.56 -4.08 -8.40
N LEU A 21 7.01 -2.86 -8.61
CA LEU A 21 6.20 -1.75 -9.08
C LEU A 21 6.54 -1.43 -10.54
N SER A 22 5.69 -0.63 -11.19
CA SER A 22 5.94 -0.07 -12.52
C SER A 22 6.48 1.34 -12.40
N CYS A 23 7.66 1.46 -11.79
CA CYS A 23 8.30 2.73 -11.54
C CYS A 23 8.51 3.55 -12.82
N SER A 24 8.10 4.81 -12.77
CA SER A 24 8.17 5.71 -13.92
C SER A 24 9.63 5.97 -14.27
N VAL A 25 9.94 5.85 -15.55
CA VAL A 25 11.27 6.13 -16.08
C VAL A 25 11.27 7.55 -16.63
N GLY A 26 12.20 8.37 -16.16
CA GLY A 26 12.35 9.75 -16.63
C GLY A 26 12.87 9.81 -18.08
N PRO A 27 12.95 11.02 -18.67
CA PRO A 27 13.40 11.21 -20.05
C PRO A 27 14.82 10.69 -20.32
N SER A 28 15.63 10.56 -19.28
CA SER A 28 17.00 10.04 -19.31
C SER A 28 17.08 8.51 -19.35
N GLY A 29 15.95 7.79 -19.31
CA GLY A 29 15.94 6.33 -19.25
C GLY A 29 16.26 5.76 -17.86
N VAL A 30 16.34 6.61 -16.83
CA VAL A 30 16.58 6.22 -15.43
C VAL A 30 15.27 6.30 -14.64
N VAL A 31 15.07 5.38 -13.68
CA VAL A 31 13.91 5.44 -12.77
C VAL A 31 13.88 6.78 -12.05
N ASP A 32 12.79 7.52 -12.24
CA ASP A 32 12.53 8.74 -11.51
C ASP A 32 11.75 8.40 -10.24
N ALA A 33 12.49 8.28 -9.15
CA ALA A 33 11.92 7.90 -7.86
C ALA A 33 10.88 8.93 -7.35
N GLN A 34 10.94 10.19 -7.80
CA GLN A 34 9.99 11.24 -7.40
C GLN A 34 8.65 11.10 -8.10
N LEU A 35 8.64 10.64 -9.36
CA LEU A 35 7.40 10.36 -10.10
C LEU A 35 6.62 9.17 -9.53
N GLY A 36 7.31 8.25 -8.84
CA GLY A 36 6.70 7.06 -8.26
C GLY A 36 6.29 6.03 -9.32
N THR A 37 5.32 5.18 -8.99
CA THR A 37 4.89 4.08 -9.87
C THR A 37 3.67 4.43 -10.71
N VAL A 38 3.62 3.91 -11.94
CA VAL A 38 2.34 3.74 -12.66
C VAL A 38 1.44 2.80 -11.85
N ALA A 39 0.13 2.93 -12.02
CA ALA A 39 -0.85 2.10 -11.33
C ALA A 39 -0.56 0.60 -11.53
N VAL A 40 -0.26 -0.10 -10.43
CA VAL A 40 -0.09 -1.56 -10.39
C VAL A 40 -1.03 -2.16 -9.36
N VAL A 41 -1.59 -3.33 -9.67
CA VAL A 41 -2.59 -3.99 -8.83
C VAL A 41 -2.09 -5.36 -8.37
N PHE A 42 -2.25 -5.63 -7.09
CA PHE A 42 -2.06 -6.93 -6.49
C PHE A 42 -3.39 -7.42 -5.93
N GLU A 43 -3.65 -8.70 -6.10
CA GLU A 43 -4.89 -9.34 -5.67
C GLU A 43 -4.57 -10.58 -4.84
N GLY A 44 -5.49 -10.93 -3.96
CA GLY A 44 -5.38 -12.11 -3.11
C GLY A 44 -6.72 -12.46 -2.50
N THR A 45 -6.74 -13.52 -1.70
CA THR A 45 -7.92 -13.92 -0.95
C THR A 45 -7.54 -14.23 0.49
N ALA A 46 -8.34 -13.74 1.44
CA ALA A 46 -8.17 -14.03 2.85
C ALA A 46 -9.54 -14.14 3.52
N ALA A 47 -9.75 -15.18 4.33
CA ALA A 47 -11.01 -15.44 5.02
C ALA A 47 -12.26 -15.37 4.09
N GLY A 48 -12.13 -15.82 2.84
CA GLY A 48 -13.21 -15.77 1.84
C GLY A 48 -13.46 -14.39 1.22
N GLN A 49 -12.68 -13.37 1.58
CA GLN A 49 -12.77 -12.03 1.00
C GLN A 49 -11.73 -11.84 -0.10
N VAL A 50 -12.14 -11.17 -1.19
CA VAL A 50 -11.21 -10.69 -2.21
C VAL A 50 -10.46 -9.49 -1.65
N LEU A 51 -9.13 -9.55 -1.76
CA LEU A 51 -8.21 -8.48 -1.43
C LEU A 51 -7.76 -7.81 -2.71
N ARG A 52 -7.70 -6.48 -2.68
CA ARG A 52 -7.08 -5.69 -3.75
C ARG A 52 -6.19 -4.62 -3.17
N VAL A 53 -5.03 -4.45 -3.78
CA VAL A 53 -4.06 -3.40 -3.44
C VAL A 53 -3.65 -2.73 -4.72
N ARG A 54 -3.80 -1.42 -4.79
CA ARG A 54 -3.33 -0.61 -5.91
C ARG A 54 -2.25 0.33 -5.41
N PHE A 55 -1.09 0.31 -6.06
CA PHE A 55 -0.03 1.29 -5.86
C PHE A 55 -0.02 2.24 -7.04
N GLU A 56 0.03 3.55 -6.77
CA GLU A 56 0.10 4.60 -7.80
C GLU A 56 0.80 5.83 -7.25
N GLY A 57 1.74 6.39 -8.02
CA GLY A 57 2.66 7.42 -7.54
C GLY A 57 3.43 6.92 -6.31
N ASN A 58 3.23 7.60 -5.17
CA ASN A 58 3.78 7.20 -3.87
C ASN A 58 2.68 6.74 -2.89
N GLN A 59 1.51 6.39 -3.40
CA GLN A 59 0.32 6.05 -2.62
C GLN A 59 -0.05 4.57 -2.75
N VAL A 60 -0.83 4.11 -1.77
CA VAL A 60 -1.48 2.81 -1.78
C VAL A 60 -2.97 2.95 -1.49
N ASP A 61 -3.77 2.16 -2.18
CA ASP A 61 -5.18 1.91 -1.89
C ASP A 61 -5.37 0.41 -1.67
N PHE A 62 -5.70 0.02 -0.45
CA PHE A 62 -5.96 -1.36 -0.07
C PHE A 62 -7.43 -1.52 0.30
N SER A 63 -8.05 -2.58 -0.20
CA SER A 63 -9.42 -2.97 0.16
C SER A 63 -9.52 -4.47 0.46
N ALA A 64 -10.18 -4.83 1.55
CA ALA A 64 -10.51 -6.20 1.92
C ALA A 64 -12.04 -6.39 1.97
N GLY A 65 -12.56 -7.22 1.07
CA GLY A 65 -13.99 -7.26 0.80
C GLY A 65 -14.45 -5.96 0.14
N CYS A 66 -15.44 -6.02 -0.72
CA CYS A 66 -15.77 -4.92 -1.64
C CYS A 66 -16.18 -3.59 -0.97
N THR A 67 -16.38 -3.57 0.36
CA THR A 67 -16.64 -2.36 1.15
C THR A 67 -16.24 -2.45 2.64
N ALA A 68 -15.75 -3.58 3.16
CA ALA A 68 -15.67 -3.79 4.62
C ALA A 68 -14.47 -3.08 5.28
N LEU A 69 -13.31 -3.08 4.63
CA LEU A 69 -12.11 -2.38 5.10
C LEU A 69 -11.41 -1.75 3.91
N ARG A 70 -11.18 -0.43 3.98
CA ARG A 70 -10.35 0.30 3.03
C ARG A 70 -9.27 1.07 3.77
N PHE A 71 -8.05 0.99 3.27
CA PHE A 71 -6.91 1.78 3.73
C PHE A 71 -6.37 2.60 2.55
N ARG A 72 -6.14 3.89 2.78
CA ARG A 72 -5.42 4.76 1.83
C ARG A 72 -4.31 5.50 2.54
N GLY A 73 -3.10 5.47 1.98
CA GLY A 73 -1.94 6.08 2.61
C GLY A 73 -0.81 6.41 1.64
N ASP A 74 0.11 7.22 2.14
CA ASP A 74 1.30 7.67 1.43
C ASP A 74 2.54 6.95 1.99
N TRP A 75 3.47 6.60 1.10
CA TRP A 75 4.75 6.00 1.49
C TRP A 75 5.60 7.01 2.25
N GLY A 76 6.18 6.56 3.35
CA GLY A 76 7.08 7.39 4.12
C GLY A 76 7.79 6.63 5.22
N GLN A 77 8.47 7.39 6.08
CA GLN A 77 9.26 6.84 7.16
C GLN A 77 9.18 7.74 8.40
N GLN A 78 9.12 7.10 9.57
CA GLN A 78 9.14 7.76 10.87
C GLN A 78 10.47 7.47 11.56
N GLY A 79 11.36 8.47 11.63
CA GLY A 79 12.67 8.33 12.26
C GLY A 79 13.49 7.18 11.68
N ALA A 80 14.05 6.32 12.53
CA ALA A 80 14.84 5.15 12.13
C ALA A 80 13.99 3.89 11.85
N GLN A 81 12.67 3.97 11.91
CA GLN A 81 11.82 2.81 11.67
C GLN A 81 11.77 2.46 10.18
N ALA A 82 11.46 1.20 9.85
CA ALA A 82 11.24 0.80 8.47
C ALA A 82 10.12 1.62 7.83
N ALA A 83 10.33 2.01 6.57
CA ALA A 83 9.37 2.73 5.77
C ALA A 83 8.09 1.89 5.58
N ARG A 84 6.95 2.57 5.57
CA ARG A 84 5.62 1.96 5.43
C ARG A 84 4.65 3.01 4.90
N PHE A 85 3.42 2.61 4.60
CA PHE A 85 2.39 3.56 4.24
C PHE A 85 1.72 4.12 5.49
N TYR A 86 1.56 5.44 5.53
CA TYR A 86 0.90 6.16 6.61
C TYR A 86 -0.38 6.76 6.06
N GLY A 87 -1.51 6.45 6.69
CA GLY A 87 -2.79 6.65 6.05
C GLY A 87 -3.97 6.64 7.01
N TYR A 88 -5.13 6.38 6.44
CA TYR A 88 -6.38 6.24 7.17
C TYR A 88 -7.10 4.98 6.74
N THR A 89 -7.77 4.32 7.69
CA THR A 89 -8.80 3.32 7.45
C THR A 89 -10.19 3.93 7.53
N GLY A 90 -11.11 3.49 6.68
CA GLY A 90 -12.52 3.84 6.82
C GLY A 90 -13.38 3.32 5.67
N PRO A 91 -14.50 2.62 5.95
CA PRO A 91 -15.46 2.22 4.92
C PRO A 91 -16.33 3.41 4.47
N ASP A 92 -16.73 4.30 5.38
CA ASP A 92 -17.81 5.30 5.15
C ASP A 92 -17.58 6.68 5.82
N GLY A 93 -16.33 7.14 5.98
CA GLY A 93 -16.04 8.53 6.38
C GLY A 93 -15.56 8.77 7.82
N ALA A 94 -15.54 7.75 8.69
CA ALA A 94 -14.74 7.80 9.92
C ALA A 94 -13.29 7.43 9.59
N LEU A 95 -12.46 8.44 9.31
CA LEU A 95 -11.04 8.27 9.00
C LEU A 95 -10.26 8.01 10.30
N ALA A 96 -9.98 6.75 10.61
CA ALA A 96 -9.08 6.38 11.70
C ALA A 96 -7.64 6.29 11.18
N LEU A 97 -6.68 6.87 11.89
CA LEU A 97 -5.27 6.82 11.52
C LEU A 97 -4.75 5.38 11.59
N ALA A 98 -3.99 4.99 10.57
CA ALA A 98 -3.45 3.66 10.44
C ALA A 98 -2.14 3.65 9.65
N THR A 99 -1.43 2.54 9.72
CA THR A 99 -0.28 2.25 8.88
C THR A 99 -0.45 0.93 8.15
N LEU A 100 0.02 0.85 6.92
CA LEU A 100 0.12 -0.39 6.16
C LEU A 100 1.60 -0.72 5.95
N GLU A 101 2.01 -1.84 6.53
CA GLU A 101 3.31 -2.47 6.29
C GLU A 101 3.22 -3.40 5.09
N VAL A 102 4.22 -3.33 4.22
CA VAL A 102 4.33 -4.18 3.02
C VAL A 102 5.69 -4.85 3.05
N ARG A 103 5.71 -6.18 3.05
CA ARG A 103 6.94 -6.99 3.00
C ARG A 103 6.99 -7.78 1.70
N VAL A 104 8.13 -7.78 1.03
CA VAL A 104 8.33 -8.57 -0.18
C VAL A 104 8.63 -10.03 0.19
N LEU A 105 7.82 -10.97 -0.30
CA LEU A 105 8.01 -12.41 -0.13
C LEU A 105 8.18 -13.08 -1.50
N GLY A 106 9.40 -13.07 -2.03
CA GLY A 106 9.62 -13.53 -3.40
C GLY A 106 8.82 -12.66 -4.38
N GLN A 107 7.89 -13.26 -5.13
CA GLN A 107 7.02 -12.56 -6.10
C GLN A 107 5.72 -11.99 -5.50
N THR A 108 5.40 -12.34 -4.26
CA THR A 108 4.20 -11.86 -3.57
C THR A 108 4.55 -10.74 -2.60
N LEU A 109 3.52 -10.01 -2.16
CA LEU A 109 3.60 -9.02 -1.10
C LEU A 109 2.80 -9.51 0.10
N GLU A 110 3.38 -9.43 1.28
CA GLU A 110 2.68 -9.60 2.54
C GLU A 110 2.28 -8.24 3.09
N LEU A 111 1.03 -8.13 3.54
CA LEU A 111 0.40 -6.88 3.95
C LEU A 111 -0.11 -6.99 5.36
N THR A 112 0.19 -5.97 6.16
CA THR A 112 -0.29 -5.86 7.54
C THR A 112 -0.77 -4.43 7.79
N VAL A 113 -2.04 -4.26 8.17
CA VAL A 113 -2.61 -2.98 8.56
C VAL A 113 -2.66 -2.89 10.08
N ARG A 114 -2.16 -1.79 10.63
CA ARG A 114 -2.19 -1.47 12.07
C ARG A 114 -2.85 -0.13 12.32
N ASP A 115 -3.47 0.04 13.48
CA ASP A 115 -3.96 1.34 13.93
C ASP A 115 -2.80 2.26 14.35
N ALA A 116 -3.11 3.51 14.70
CA ALA A 116 -2.12 4.47 15.20
C ALA A 116 -1.44 4.05 16.51
N GLY A 117 -2.02 3.13 17.28
CA GLY A 117 -1.44 2.53 18.48
C GLY A 117 -0.54 1.32 18.19
N GLY A 118 -0.47 0.86 16.93
CA GLY A 118 0.27 -0.33 16.52
C GLY A 118 -0.51 -1.64 16.67
N ASN A 119 -1.77 -1.60 17.07
CA ASN A 119 -2.60 -2.80 17.15
C ASN A 119 -2.94 -3.31 15.75
N LEU A 120 -2.96 -4.63 15.59
CA LEU A 120 -3.29 -5.27 14.32
C LEU A 120 -4.77 -5.04 13.98
N LEU A 121 -5.03 -4.38 12.84
CA LEU A 121 -6.37 -4.21 12.29
C LEU A 121 -6.68 -5.28 11.25
N PHE A 122 -5.70 -5.64 10.41
CA PHE A 122 -5.86 -6.62 9.34
C PHE A 122 -4.51 -7.22 8.92
N GLY A 123 -4.51 -8.48 8.50
CA GLY A 123 -3.28 -9.18 8.10
C GLY A 123 -2.67 -10.06 9.21
N PRO A 124 -1.50 -10.67 8.98
CA PRO A 124 -0.75 -10.68 7.73
C PRO A 124 -1.48 -11.45 6.63
N VAL A 125 -1.52 -10.89 5.41
CA VAL A 125 -2.10 -11.55 4.24
C VAL A 125 -1.17 -11.41 3.04
N THR A 126 -1.14 -12.42 2.18
CA THR A 126 -0.33 -12.39 0.95
C THR A 126 -1.19 -12.04 -0.25
N VAL A 127 -0.68 -11.14 -1.10
CA VAL A 127 -1.23 -10.81 -2.40
C VAL A 127 -0.20 -11.09 -3.49
N SER A 128 -0.68 -11.49 -4.66
CA SER A 128 0.12 -11.71 -5.86
C SER A 128 -0.17 -10.65 -6.91
N PRO A 129 0.74 -10.40 -7.86
CA PRO A 129 0.46 -9.53 -8.99
C PRO A 129 -0.86 -9.95 -9.66
N GLY A 130 -1.85 -9.05 -9.64
CA GLY A 130 -3.15 -9.26 -10.24
C GLY A 130 -3.20 -8.61 -11.62
N GLY A 131 -4.03 -9.14 -12.52
CA GLY A 131 -4.42 -8.39 -13.71
C GLY A 131 -5.31 -7.20 -13.30
N SER A 132 -5.39 -6.16 -14.12
CA SER A 132 -6.21 -4.95 -13.90
C SER A 132 -7.73 -5.19 -13.80
N ASN A 133 -8.22 -6.44 -13.76
CA ASN A 133 -9.60 -6.82 -14.04
C ASN A 133 -10.36 -7.53 -12.90
N GLY A 134 -9.85 -7.64 -11.68
CA GLY A 134 -10.59 -8.28 -10.60
C GLY A 134 -11.67 -7.39 -9.97
N SER A 135 -12.53 -6.71 -10.75
CA SER A 135 -13.62 -5.87 -10.20
C SER A 135 -14.44 -6.62 -9.17
N CYS A 136 -14.67 -5.98 -8.03
CA CYS A 136 -15.71 -6.37 -7.10
C CYS A 136 -17.04 -6.49 -7.86
N PRO A 137 -17.69 -7.67 -7.90
CA PRO A 137 -19.05 -7.73 -8.41
C PRO A 137 -19.91 -6.86 -7.49
N GLY A 138 -20.56 -5.86 -8.07
CA GLY A 138 -21.58 -5.06 -7.40
C GLY A 138 -22.84 -5.88 -7.12
#